data_AF-A0A1V1X1H2-F1
#
_entry.id   AF-A0A1V1X1H2-F1
#
_cell.length_a   1.000
_cell.length_b   1.000
_cell.length_c   1.000
_cell.angle_alpha   90.00
_cell.angle_beta   90.00
_cell.angle_gamma   90.00
#
_symmetry.space_group_name_H-M   'P 1'
#
loop_
_entity.id
_entity.type
_entity.pdbx_description
1 polymer ?
#
loop_
_entity_poly.entity_id
_entity_poly.type
_entity_poly.pdbx_seq_one_letter_code
_entity_poly.pdbx_strand_id
1 'polypeptide(L)' 'MAFNPNRKFRKEYDRIFRQDPEAANLFLLLCELANEKGEVVSNEEELAILMDARFNDYREYQL' A
#
# COMPACT_ATOMS: atom_id res chain seq x y z
N MET A 1 -8.10 4.91 -12.62
CA MET A 1 -9.03 5.22 -11.51
C MET A 1 -8.20 5.27 -10.23
N ALA A 2 -8.40 6.25 -9.36
CA ALA A 2 -7.75 6.25 -8.04
C ALA A 2 -8.36 5.15 -7.17
N PHE A 3 -7.53 4.36 -6.49
CA PHE A 3 -7.98 3.35 -5.53
C PHE A 3 -8.84 4.00 -4.44
N ASN A 4 -10.02 3.45 -4.17
CA ASN A 4 -10.91 3.94 -3.11
C ASN A 4 -11.09 2.86 -2.04
N PRO A 5 -10.43 2.97 -0.87
CA PRO A 5 -10.44 1.93 0.14
C PRO A 5 -11.81 1.76 0.79
N ASN A 6 -12.35 0.53 0.71
CA ASN A 6 -13.60 0.15 1.38
C ASN A 6 -13.38 -0.19 2.86
N ARG A 7 -14.46 -0.31 3.64
CA ARG A 7 -14.40 -0.58 5.09
C ARG A 7 -13.61 -1.85 5.44
N LYS A 8 -13.64 -2.88 4.60
CA LYS A 8 -12.91 -4.13 4.83
C LYS A 8 -11.40 -3.89 4.67
N PHE A 9 -11.00 -3.18 3.63
CA PHE A 9 -9.62 -2.79 3.40
C PHE A 9 -9.07 -1.93 4.54
N ARG A 10 -9.83 -0.92 4.99
CA ARG A 10 -9.42 -0.07 6.12
C ARG A 10 -9.11 -0.85 7.39
N LYS A 11 -9.98 -1.80 7.74
CA LYS A 11 -9.75 -2.66 8.92
C LYS A 11 -8.49 -3.53 8.78
N GLU A 12 -8.23 -4.02 7.58
CA GLU A 12 -7.07 -4.86 7.32
C GLU A 12 -5.78 -4.05 7.37
N TYR A 13 -5.77 -2.88 6.72
CA TYR A 13 -4.68 -1.92 6.80
C TYR A 13 -4.38 -1.53 8.26
N ASP A 14 -5.39 -1.13 9.04
CA ASP A 14 -5.22 -0.79 10.46
C ASP A 14 -4.61 -1.94 11.27
N ARG A 15 -5.00 -3.18 10.95
CA ARG A 15 -4.51 -4.37 11.61
C ARG A 15 -3.03 -4.59 11.30
N ILE A 16 -2.65 -4.51 10.03
CA ILE A 16 -1.26 -4.68 9.59
C ILE A 16 -0.41 -3.54 10.13
N PHE A 17 -0.88 -2.29 10.05
CA PHE A 17 -0.13 -1.10 10.45
C PHE A 17 0.28 -1.12 11.92
N ARG A 18 -0.56 -1.67 12.80
CA ARG A 18 -0.24 -1.84 14.23
C ARG A 18 0.87 -2.86 14.49
N GLN A 19 1.10 -3.79 13.56
CA GLN A 19 2.12 -4.82 13.66
C GLN A 19 3.39 -4.39 12.93
N ASP A 20 3.23 -3.90 11.71
CA ASP A 20 4.28 -3.48 10.81
C ASP A 20 3.75 -2.36 9.88
N PRO A 21 4.09 -1.09 10.16
CA PRO A 21 3.70 0.05 9.34
C PRO A 21 4.20 -0.04 7.89
N GLU A 22 5.38 -0.62 7.66
CA GLU A 22 5.99 -0.74 6.33
C GLU A 22 5.21 -1.76 5.48
N ALA A 23 4.86 -2.90 6.06
CA ALA A 23 4.02 -3.89 5.40
C ALA A 23 2.62 -3.34 5.05
N ALA A 24 2.03 -2.51 5.91
CA ALA A 24 0.75 -1.88 5.64
C ALA A 24 0.81 -0.88 4.48
N ASN A 25 1.86 -0.05 4.45
CA ASN A 25 2.11 0.91 3.39
C ASN A 25 2.39 0.20 2.06
N LEU A 26 3.15 -0.90 2.05
CA LEU A 26 3.36 -1.72 0.86
C LEU A 26 2.03 -2.31 0.37
N PHE A 27 1.19 -2.80 1.27
CA PHE A 27 -0.14 -3.31 0.90
C PHE A 27 -1.03 -2.24 0.27
N LEU A 28 -0.99 -1.00 0.77
CA LEU A 28 -1.66 0.15 0.15
C LEU A 28 -1.12 0.46 -1.24
N LEU A 29 0.21 0.55 -1.39
CA LEU A 29 0.86 0.79 -2.68
C LEU A 29 0.49 -0.27 -3.72
N LEU A 30 0.54 -1.55 -3.34
CA LEU A 30 0.16 -2.65 -4.24
C LEU A 30 -1.29 -2.52 -4.71
N CYS A 31 -2.20 -2.10 -3.83
CA CYS A 31 -3.60 -1.90 -4.20
C CYS A 31 -3.82 -0.71 -5.14
N GLU A 32 -2.94 0.29 -5.10
CA GLU A 32 -3.00 1.44 -5.99
C GLU A 32 -2.37 1.18 -7.35
N LEU A 33 -1.34 0.33 -7.40
CA LEU A 33 -0.68 -0.10 -8.62
C LEU A 33 -1.46 -1.22 -9.34
N ALA A 34 -2.31 -1.95 -8.62
CA ALA A 34 -3.08 -3.05 -9.18
C ALA A 34 -3.98 -2.58 -10.32
N ASN A 35 -3.98 -3.35 -11.40
CA ASN A 35 -4.90 -3.14 -12.52
C ASN A 35 -6.35 -3.57 -12.14
N GLU A 36 -7.29 -3.44 -13.08
CA GLU A 36 -8.70 -3.83 -12.85
C GLU A 36 -8.89 -5.32 -12.51
N LYS A 37 -7.90 -6.17 -12.80
CA LYS A 37 -7.89 -7.60 -12.47
C LYS A 37 -7.22 -7.89 -11.12
N GLY A 38 -6.66 -6.88 -10.44
CA GLY A 38 -5.93 -7.04 -9.19
C GLY A 38 -4.46 -7.47 -9.38
N GLU A 39 -3.91 -7.36 -10.60
CA GLU A 39 -2.53 -7.74 -10.89
C GLU A 39 -1.63 -6.51 -10.81
N VAL A 40 -0.46 -6.67 -10.19
CA VAL A 40 0.60 -5.67 -10.15
C VAL A 40 1.70 -6.10 -11.11
N VAL A 41 2.01 -5.27 -12.11
CA VAL A 41 3.12 -5.48 -13.04
C VAL A 41 4.26 -4.55 -12.63
N SER A 42 5.12 -5.02 -11.73
CA SER A 42 6.30 -4.32 -11.24
C SER A 42 7.33 -5.33 -10.75
N ASN A 43 8.54 -4.87 -10.42
CA ASN A 43 9.60 -5.68 -9.82
C ASN A 43 9.97 -5.13 -8.43
N GLU A 44 10.79 -5.86 -7.67
CA GLU A 44 11.14 -5.48 -6.29
C GLU A 44 11.87 -4.13 -6.21
N GLU A 45 12.77 -3.83 -7.15
CA GLU A 45 13.52 -2.56 -7.17
C GLU A 45 12.58 -1.37 -7.43
N GLU A 46 11.67 -1.51 -8.40
CA GLU A 46 10.70 -0.48 -8.73
C GLU A 46 9.69 -0.28 -7.59
N LEU A 47 9.25 -1.35 -6.93
CA LEU A 47 8.40 -1.26 -5.75
C LEU A 47 9.10 -0.53 -4.61
N ALA A 48 10.39 -0.78 -4.37
CA ALA A 48 11.15 -0.07 -3.34
C ALA A 48 11.25 1.43 -3.64
N ILE A 49 11.51 1.81 -4.90
CA ILE A 49 11.55 3.21 -5.32
C ILE A 49 10.18 3.88 -5.14
N LEU A 50 9.11 3.22 -5.56
CA LEU A 50 7.75 3.74 -5.44
C LEU A 50 7.30 3.85 -3.98
N MET A 51 7.73 2.91 -3.14
CA MET A 51 7.48 2.90 -1.70
C MET A 51 8.12 4.12 -1.03
N ASP A 52 9.40 4.38 -1.31
CA ASP A 52 10.14 5.53 -0.78
C ASP A 52 9.58 6.86 -1.31
N ALA A 53 9.27 6.93 -2.61
CA ALA A 53 8.70 8.11 -3.23
C ALA A 53 7.29 8.45 -2.70
N ARG A 54 6.52 7.43 -2.31
CA ARG A 54 5.16 7.60 -1.82
C ARG A 54 5.11 7.86 -0.31
N PHE A 55 5.96 7.21 0.47
CA PHE A 55 5.90 7.22 1.93
C PHE A 55 7.22 7.71 2.52
N ASN A 56 7.34 9.04 2.68
CA ASN A 56 8.51 9.65 3.33
C ASN A 56 8.68 9.24 4.82
N ASP A 57 7.57 8.97 5.52
CA ASP A 57 7.59 8.39 6.86
C ASP A 57 6.69 7.15 6.90
N TYR A 58 7.31 5.98 6.99
CA TYR A 58 6.63 4.70 7.04
C TYR A 58 5.75 4.53 8.29
N ARG A 59 5.94 5.33 9.35
CA ARG A 59 5.19 5.26 10.61
C ARG A 59 4.00 6.21 10.64
N GLU A 60 3.83 7.04 9.64
CA GLU A 60 2.62 7.84 9.49
C GLU A 60 1.47 7.01 8.92
N TYR A 61 0.26 7.28 9.38
CA TYR A 61 -0.94 6.61 8.90
C TYR A 61 -1.43 7.25 7.60
N GLN A 62 -1.62 6.46 6.54
CA GLN A 62 -1.73 6.96 5.14
C GLN A 62 -3.07 6.64 4.46
N LEU A 63 -4.11 6.29 5.21
CA LEU A 63 -5.39 5.76 4.72
C LEU A 63 -6.61 6.70 4.82
#